data_AF-A0A354R847-F1
#
_entry.id   AF-A0A354R847-F1
#
_cell.length_a   1.000
_cell.length_b   1.000
_cell.length_c   1.000
_cell.angle_alpha   90.00
_cell.angle_beta   90.00
_cell.angle_gamma   90.00
#
_symmetry.space_group_name_H-M   'P 1'
#
loop_
_entity.id
_entity.type
_entity.pdbx_description
1 polymer ?
#
loop_
_entity_poly.entity_id
_entity_poly.type
_entity_poly.pdbx_seq_one_letter_code
_entity_poly.pdbx_strand_id
1 'polypeptide(L)'
;MNILCALFLGLLTVWDYPARQPVHEALCKRFRSALLTNDIETRVETCKKGIALLPDDPIWHYNLACSLAYAKDPAPALDELEKAIDLGFRDVEKMRKDADFKKIAQLPRFKELLDYADSIRDRPIFTGPLAVAPAIGVAGKPLVLGAPNLAWDFERGCFNALVQWAEPSSLPYAGLLYVNRDGGHSTLVMTNWPGLTPIGFDLDGRQRGMDLDFPNTAYPYPVIGNASRAMTVGPLWRSLPRAMMTGETRRLPLMQAFYLSNQFWVYPAAFDYPPLGTNGNVFASTTPYWLVSQGRSWSDQYYLRAALLVWRSLKPAVRAEIVRRGLWAPVLQMLMRGALKTAPRPEDYFTAKANPSAFPPNGLDTARLAASAAALTVEALPPVALVANVSGLDTGGEGEWPELTYATPCAWAAVLRIDSPQRTFIITAAGGEEYRFAVVQDDRRAAQLTHLGTDTARVVLRRDLMTPTNHVDIAVYTRGKGTRWSAPSFVSFAVVDAAAPYSDPVLTPELLSRLFAKPPAPAQTPASGKTAE
;
A
#
# COMPACT_ATOMS: atom_id res chain seq x y z
N MET A 1 -2.47 -18.14 -24.16
CA MET A 1 -1.55 -19.26 -23.84
C MET A 1 -2.13 -19.95 -22.62
N ASN A 2 -2.47 -21.23 -22.77
CA ASN A 2 -3.45 -21.93 -21.94
C ASN A 2 -3.01 -22.12 -20.48
N ILE A 3 -3.90 -21.73 -19.56
CA ILE A 3 -3.87 -22.07 -18.14
C ILE A 3 -4.26 -23.55 -18.05
N LEU A 4 -3.26 -24.43 -18.07
CA LEU A 4 -3.45 -25.82 -17.66
C LEU A 4 -3.24 -25.88 -16.15
N CYS A 5 -4.32 -26.17 -15.44
CA CYS A 5 -4.32 -26.68 -14.07
C CYS A 5 -3.43 -27.93 -14.00
N ALA A 6 -2.16 -27.74 -13.67
CA ALA A 6 -1.40 -28.79 -13.02
C ALA A 6 -1.70 -28.67 -11.51
N LEU A 7 -2.54 -29.57 -11.01
CA LEU A 7 -2.59 -29.93 -9.59
C LEU A 7 -1.21 -30.51 -9.23
N PHE A 8 -0.25 -29.64 -8.96
CA PHE A 8 0.95 -30.05 -8.26
C PHE A 8 0.52 -30.39 -6.83
N LEU A 9 0.56 -31.68 -6.51
CA LEU A 9 0.62 -32.24 -5.15
C LEU A 9 1.94 -31.85 -4.44
N GLY A 10 2.45 -30.65 -4.70
CA GLY A 10 3.53 -30.04 -3.93
C GLY A 10 2.92 -29.33 -2.73
N LEU A 11 3.55 -29.42 -1.57
CA LEU A 11 3.24 -28.54 -0.45
C LEU A 11 3.31 -27.09 -0.94
N LEU A 12 2.26 -26.31 -0.70
CA LEU A 12 2.29 -24.87 -0.97
C LEU A 12 3.44 -24.25 -0.20
N THR A 13 4.14 -23.33 -0.85
CA THR A 13 5.11 -22.47 -0.16
C THR A 13 4.52 -21.09 0.03
N VAL A 14 5.14 -20.28 0.89
CA VAL A 14 4.73 -18.89 1.11
C VAL A 14 4.64 -18.10 -0.20
N TRP A 15 5.42 -18.48 -1.20
CA TRP A 15 5.49 -17.82 -2.49
C TRP A 15 4.32 -18.10 -3.43
N ASP A 16 3.46 -19.07 -3.10
CA ASP A 16 2.23 -19.36 -3.85
C ASP A 16 1.05 -18.48 -3.40
N TYR A 17 1.08 -17.97 -2.17
CA TYR A 17 -0.03 -17.23 -1.58
C TYR A 17 -0.37 -15.89 -2.27
N PRO A 18 0.58 -15.08 -2.78
CA PRO A 18 0.26 -13.86 -3.51
C PRO A 18 -0.68 -14.07 -4.70
N ALA A 19 -0.49 -15.17 -5.45
CA ALA A 19 -1.33 -15.50 -6.61
C ALA A 19 -2.73 -16.00 -6.20
N ARG A 20 -2.86 -16.56 -4.98
CA ARG A 20 -4.12 -17.09 -4.43
C ARG A 20 -4.95 -16.02 -3.72
N GLN A 21 -4.31 -14.95 -3.25
CA GLN A 21 -4.96 -13.87 -2.48
C GLN A 21 -6.25 -13.32 -3.10
N PRO A 22 -6.35 -13.02 -4.41
CA PRO A 22 -7.59 -12.49 -4.97
C PRO A 22 -8.78 -13.47 -4.87
N VAL A 23 -8.51 -14.76 -5.03
CA VAL A 23 -9.53 -15.81 -4.88
C VAL A 23 -9.90 -15.98 -3.41
N HIS A 24 -8.91 -15.94 -2.51
CA HIS A 24 -9.13 -15.96 -1.05
C HIS A 24 -10.05 -14.80 -0.62
N GLU A 25 -9.79 -13.58 -1.06
CA GLU A 25 -10.61 -12.41 -0.74
C GLU A 25 -12.06 -12.55 -1.24
N ALA A 26 -12.25 -13.09 -2.45
CA ALA A 26 -13.58 -13.35 -3.01
C ALA A 26 -14.35 -14.40 -2.18
N LEU A 27 -13.67 -15.48 -1.76
CA LEU A 27 -14.26 -16.50 -0.88
C LEU A 27 -14.61 -15.93 0.49
N CYS A 28 -13.74 -15.10 1.09
CA CYS A 28 -14.02 -14.43 2.35
C CYS A 28 -15.25 -13.52 2.27
N LYS A 29 -15.41 -12.76 1.17
CA LYS A 29 -16.63 -11.94 0.94
C LYS A 29 -17.88 -12.80 0.81
N ARG A 30 -17.82 -13.88 0.03
CA ARG A 30 -18.94 -14.84 -0.14
C ARG A 30 -19.32 -15.49 1.19
N PHE A 31 -18.34 -15.93 1.98
CA PHE A 31 -18.56 -16.54 3.29
C PHE A 31 -19.23 -15.58 4.27
N ARG A 32 -18.74 -14.33 4.37
CA ARG A 32 -19.36 -13.30 5.22
C ARG A 32 -20.80 -12.98 4.80
N SER A 33 -21.07 -12.89 3.49
CA SER A 33 -22.45 -12.71 2.99
C SER A 33 -23.35 -13.86 3.41
N ALA A 34 -22.87 -15.10 3.28
CA ALA A 34 -23.63 -16.29 3.65
C ALA A 34 -23.88 -16.39 5.17
N LEU A 35 -22.94 -15.91 6.00
CA LEU A 35 -23.16 -15.76 7.44
C LEU A 35 -24.31 -14.79 7.74
N LEU A 36 -24.35 -13.64 7.06
CA LEU A 36 -25.39 -12.63 7.26
C LEU A 36 -26.78 -13.09 6.81
N THR A 37 -26.85 -13.84 5.71
CA THR A 37 -28.11 -14.38 5.17
C THR A 37 -28.50 -15.73 5.74
N ASN A 38 -27.69 -16.29 6.66
CA ASN A 38 -27.84 -17.63 7.22
C ASN A 38 -27.94 -18.74 6.15
N ASP A 39 -27.24 -18.56 5.03
CA ASP A 39 -27.16 -19.53 3.93
C ASP A 39 -26.11 -20.60 4.25
N ILE A 40 -26.57 -21.69 4.87
CA ILE A 40 -25.72 -22.78 5.36
C ILE A 40 -25.02 -23.51 4.20
N GLU A 41 -25.72 -23.72 3.09
CA GLU A 41 -25.16 -24.43 1.92
C GLU A 41 -23.99 -23.64 1.34
N THR A 42 -24.19 -22.33 1.13
CA THR A 42 -23.12 -21.46 0.63
C THR A 42 -21.97 -21.35 1.63
N ARG A 43 -22.22 -21.32 2.96
CA ARG A 43 -21.16 -21.35 3.98
C ARG A 43 -20.25 -22.58 3.80
N VAL A 44 -20.84 -23.78 3.80
CA VAL A 44 -20.11 -25.05 3.69
C VAL A 44 -19.38 -25.16 2.35
N GLU A 45 -20.06 -24.84 1.25
CA GLU A 45 -19.47 -24.86 -0.10
C GLU A 45 -18.27 -23.90 -0.21
N THR A 46 -18.41 -22.69 0.33
CA THR A 46 -17.35 -21.68 0.30
C THR A 46 -16.15 -22.09 1.13
N CYS A 47 -16.37 -22.67 2.32
CA CYS A 47 -15.27 -23.22 3.13
C CYS A 47 -14.53 -24.35 2.42
N LYS A 48 -15.25 -25.30 1.78
CA LYS A 48 -14.63 -26.36 0.98
C LYS A 48 -13.76 -25.81 -0.16
N LYS A 49 -14.24 -24.77 -0.85
CA LYS A 49 -13.45 -24.05 -1.87
C LYS A 49 -12.22 -23.35 -1.26
N GLY A 50 -12.37 -22.81 -0.05
CA GLY A 50 -11.27 -22.23 0.73
C GLY A 50 -10.18 -23.24 1.06
N ILE A 51 -10.55 -24.42 1.57
CA ILE A 51 -9.63 -25.54 1.85
C ILE A 51 -8.97 -26.05 0.56
N ALA A 52 -9.70 -26.13 -0.56
CA ALA A 52 -9.09 -26.51 -1.84
C ALA A 52 -8.07 -25.46 -2.34
N LEU A 53 -8.28 -24.19 -2.00
CA LEU A 53 -7.35 -23.09 -2.32
C LEU A 53 -6.15 -23.07 -1.36
N LEU A 54 -6.37 -23.33 -0.08
CA LEU A 54 -5.40 -23.22 1.02
C LEU A 54 -5.60 -24.41 1.98
N PRO A 55 -5.11 -25.61 1.62
CA PRO A 55 -5.36 -26.84 2.37
C PRO A 55 -4.67 -26.89 3.73
N ASP A 56 -3.76 -25.96 3.98
CA ASP A 56 -2.96 -25.79 5.17
C ASP A 56 -3.36 -24.55 5.98
N ASP A 57 -4.40 -23.82 5.58
CA ASP A 57 -4.91 -22.67 6.33
C ASP A 57 -5.87 -23.12 7.45
N PRO A 58 -5.47 -23.00 8.73
CA PRO A 58 -6.30 -23.41 9.86
C PRO A 58 -7.64 -22.66 9.93
N ILE A 59 -7.73 -21.45 9.36
CA ILE A 59 -8.94 -20.62 9.41
C ILE A 59 -10.05 -21.23 8.53
N TRP A 60 -9.73 -21.77 7.35
CA TRP A 60 -10.74 -22.39 6.50
C TRP A 60 -11.28 -23.70 7.09
N HIS A 61 -10.42 -24.50 7.73
CA HIS A 61 -10.82 -25.69 8.46
C HIS A 61 -11.72 -25.33 9.66
N TYR A 62 -11.32 -24.33 10.46
CA TYR A 62 -12.14 -23.86 11.58
C TYR A 62 -13.52 -23.36 11.12
N ASN A 63 -13.56 -22.54 10.07
CA ASN A 63 -14.82 -22.01 9.53
C ASN A 63 -15.72 -23.13 8.96
N LEU A 64 -15.13 -24.19 8.38
CA LEU A 64 -15.89 -25.36 7.95
C LEU A 64 -16.46 -26.12 9.15
N ALA A 65 -15.67 -26.32 10.20
CA ALA A 65 -16.10 -26.96 11.44
C ALA A 65 -17.30 -26.21 12.06
N CYS A 66 -17.22 -24.88 12.20
CA CYS A 66 -18.33 -24.06 12.68
C CYS A 66 -19.58 -24.22 11.80
N SER A 67 -19.41 -24.17 10.47
CA SER A 67 -20.54 -24.25 9.53
C SER A 67 -21.23 -25.62 9.55
N LEU A 68 -20.48 -26.72 9.72
CA LEU A 68 -21.01 -28.09 9.85
C LEU A 68 -21.69 -28.31 11.20
N ALA A 69 -21.09 -27.82 12.30
CA ALA A 69 -21.71 -27.88 13.63
C ALA A 69 -23.05 -27.14 13.66
N TYR A 70 -23.09 -25.96 13.03
CA TYR A 70 -24.32 -25.19 12.86
C TYR A 70 -25.39 -25.95 12.06
N ALA A 71 -24.97 -26.60 10.95
CA ALA A 71 -25.78 -27.46 10.09
C ALA A 71 -26.27 -28.76 10.77
N LYS A 72 -25.84 -29.03 12.01
CA LYS A 72 -26.15 -30.24 12.79
C LYS A 72 -25.50 -31.51 12.24
N ASP A 73 -24.29 -31.40 11.68
CA ASP A 73 -23.48 -32.54 11.25
C ASP A 73 -22.24 -32.72 12.16
N PRO A 74 -22.39 -33.36 13.34
CA PRO A 74 -21.42 -33.26 14.41
C PRO A 74 -20.09 -33.99 14.15
N ALA A 75 -20.11 -35.14 13.48
CA ALA A 75 -18.88 -35.92 13.28
C ALA A 75 -17.92 -35.22 12.29
N PRO A 76 -18.37 -34.78 11.09
CA PRO A 76 -17.53 -34.00 10.18
C PRO A 76 -17.10 -32.66 10.77
N ALA A 77 -17.94 -32.02 11.60
CA ALA A 77 -17.55 -30.78 12.28
C ALA A 77 -16.37 -31.00 13.24
N LEU A 78 -16.39 -32.08 14.01
CA LEU A 78 -15.31 -32.44 14.94
C LEU A 78 -14.03 -32.84 14.18
N ASP A 79 -14.14 -33.56 13.06
CA ASP A 79 -12.99 -33.90 12.21
C ASP A 79 -12.29 -32.64 11.65
N GLU A 80 -13.05 -31.66 11.20
CA GLU A 80 -12.48 -30.40 10.69
C GLU A 80 -11.94 -29.50 11.79
N LEU A 81 -12.53 -29.55 13.00
CA LEU A 81 -11.99 -28.83 14.16
C LEU A 81 -10.63 -29.41 14.58
N GLU A 82 -10.49 -30.73 14.60
CA GLU A 82 -9.23 -31.43 14.88
C GLU A 82 -8.14 -31.02 13.89
N LYS A 83 -8.45 -31.02 12.58
CA LYS A 83 -7.53 -30.52 11.54
C LYS A 83 -7.14 -29.06 11.76
N ALA A 84 -8.10 -28.20 12.10
CA ALA A 84 -7.82 -26.79 12.38
C ALA A 84 -6.85 -26.63 13.56
N ILE A 85 -7.01 -27.43 14.62
CA ILE A 85 -6.13 -27.45 15.81
C ILE A 85 -4.72 -27.89 15.43
N ASP A 86 -4.58 -28.96 14.66
CA ASP A 86 -3.30 -29.47 14.18
C ASP A 86 -2.56 -28.42 13.34
N LEU A 87 -3.29 -27.73 12.46
CA LEU A 87 -2.78 -26.65 11.60
C LEU A 87 -2.52 -25.33 12.34
N GLY A 88 -2.93 -25.21 13.61
CA GLY A 88 -2.55 -24.09 14.47
C GLY A 88 -3.67 -23.22 15.02
N PHE A 89 -4.94 -23.49 14.73
CA PHE A 89 -6.06 -22.82 15.40
C PHE A 89 -6.19 -23.37 16.83
N ARG A 90 -5.50 -22.76 17.79
CA ARG A 90 -5.40 -23.27 19.19
C ARG A 90 -5.97 -22.30 20.25
N ASP A 91 -6.79 -21.34 19.83
CA ASP A 91 -7.50 -20.43 20.75
C ASP A 91 -8.72 -21.13 21.37
N VAL A 92 -8.48 -21.81 22.50
CA VAL A 92 -9.49 -22.58 23.25
C VAL A 92 -10.64 -21.70 23.72
N GLU A 93 -10.36 -20.45 24.12
CA GLU A 93 -11.39 -19.53 24.59
C GLU A 93 -12.32 -19.13 23.46
N LYS A 94 -11.79 -18.91 22.26
CA LYS A 94 -12.59 -18.66 21.05
C LYS A 94 -13.44 -19.86 20.69
N MET A 95 -12.88 -21.06 20.64
CA MET A 95 -13.65 -22.29 20.36
C MET A 95 -14.78 -22.50 21.36
N ARG A 96 -14.51 -22.32 22.66
CA ARG A 96 -15.49 -22.55 23.74
C ARG A 96 -16.67 -21.57 23.68
N LYS A 97 -16.42 -20.32 23.28
CA LYS A 97 -17.43 -19.25 23.24
C LYS A 97 -18.16 -19.18 21.90
N ASP A 98 -17.70 -19.91 20.88
CA ASP A 98 -18.31 -19.89 19.56
C ASP A 98 -19.75 -20.45 19.61
N ALA A 99 -20.70 -19.63 19.19
CA ALA A 99 -22.11 -19.98 19.23
C ALA A 99 -22.46 -21.12 18.26
N ASP A 100 -21.67 -21.30 17.19
CA ASP A 100 -21.89 -22.36 16.20
C ASP A 100 -21.66 -23.76 16.80
N PHE A 101 -20.82 -23.88 17.83
CA PHE A 101 -20.55 -25.14 18.51
C PHE A 101 -21.51 -25.49 19.65
N LYS A 102 -22.48 -24.63 20.01
CA LYS A 102 -23.39 -24.85 21.16
C LYS A 102 -24.05 -26.24 21.16
N LYS A 103 -24.39 -26.78 19.99
CA LYS A 103 -25.06 -28.08 19.84
C LYS A 103 -24.12 -29.27 20.05
N ILE A 104 -22.82 -29.10 19.81
CA ILE A 104 -21.80 -30.14 19.97
C ILE A 104 -20.98 -29.99 21.25
N ALA A 105 -21.15 -28.87 21.98
CA ALA A 105 -20.37 -28.53 23.17
C ALA A 105 -20.43 -29.58 24.31
N GLN A 106 -21.50 -30.37 24.37
CA GLN A 106 -21.64 -31.43 25.39
C GLN A 106 -21.05 -32.77 24.96
N LEU A 107 -20.68 -32.93 23.69
CA LEU A 107 -20.08 -34.17 23.19
C LEU A 107 -18.69 -34.39 23.84
N PRO A 108 -18.37 -35.62 24.29
CA PRO A 108 -17.06 -35.93 24.86
C PRO A 108 -15.90 -35.52 23.94
N ARG A 109 -15.97 -35.87 22.65
CA ARG A 109 -14.95 -35.53 21.66
C ARG A 109 -14.70 -34.02 21.52
N PHE A 110 -15.72 -33.17 21.68
CA PHE A 110 -15.51 -31.73 21.64
C PHE A 110 -14.67 -31.26 22.84
N LYS A 111 -14.94 -31.78 24.03
CA LYS A 111 -14.17 -31.46 25.25
C LYS A 111 -12.73 -31.95 25.13
N GLU A 112 -12.54 -33.17 24.63
CA GLU A 112 -11.22 -33.74 24.33
C GLU A 112 -10.42 -32.88 23.33
N LEU A 113 -11.06 -32.34 22.29
CA LEU A 113 -10.39 -31.44 21.34
C LEU A 113 -9.99 -30.10 21.98
N LEU A 114 -10.80 -29.55 22.90
CA LEU A 114 -10.41 -28.34 23.63
C LEU A 114 -9.20 -28.59 24.53
N ASP A 115 -9.19 -29.72 25.25
CA ASP A 115 -8.07 -30.12 26.10
C ASP A 115 -6.81 -30.42 25.26
N TYR A 116 -6.98 -31.06 24.10
CA TYR A 116 -5.91 -31.27 23.13
C TYR A 116 -5.32 -29.95 22.66
N ALA A 117 -6.15 -29.03 22.16
CA ALA A 117 -5.72 -27.71 21.72
C ALA A 117 -4.97 -26.93 22.80
N ASP A 118 -5.43 -27.03 24.06
CA ASP A 118 -4.76 -26.44 25.21
C ASP A 118 -3.37 -27.06 25.45
N SER A 119 -3.30 -28.39 25.45
CA SER A 119 -2.06 -29.15 25.69
C SER A 119 -0.97 -28.91 24.64
N ILE A 120 -1.37 -28.48 23.44
CA ILE A 120 -0.46 -28.19 22.33
C ILE A 120 -0.34 -26.70 22.00
N ARG A 121 -0.92 -25.81 22.82
CA ARG A 121 -1.02 -24.38 22.55
C ARG A 121 0.31 -23.76 22.12
N ASP A 122 1.39 -24.10 22.82
CA ASP A 122 2.73 -23.54 22.61
C ASP A 122 3.65 -24.43 21.74
N ARG A 123 3.13 -25.53 21.18
CA ARG A 123 3.94 -26.39 20.30
C ARG A 123 4.20 -25.70 18.96
N PRO A 124 5.44 -25.78 18.42
CA PRO A 124 5.73 -25.23 17.09
C PRO A 124 4.85 -25.86 15.99
N ILE A 125 4.54 -25.05 14.97
CA ILE A 125 3.86 -25.50 13.75
C ILE A 125 4.92 -25.69 12.67
N PHE A 126 4.89 -26.81 11.97
CA PHE A 126 5.92 -27.19 10.99
C PHE A 126 5.40 -27.22 9.54
N THR A 127 4.11 -26.98 9.33
CA THR A 127 3.48 -26.95 8.00
C THR A 127 2.64 -25.71 7.77
N GLY A 128 2.56 -25.28 6.51
CA GLY A 128 1.67 -24.22 6.06
C GLY A 128 2.08 -22.79 6.44
N PRO A 129 1.15 -21.82 6.38
CA PRO A 129 1.46 -20.40 6.48
C PRO A 129 1.98 -19.96 7.86
N LEU A 130 1.82 -20.81 8.88
CA LEU A 130 2.27 -20.57 10.25
C LEU A 130 3.61 -21.24 10.58
N ALA A 131 4.18 -22.02 9.65
CA ALA A 131 5.42 -22.78 9.86
C ALA A 131 6.68 -21.93 9.66
N VAL A 132 6.85 -20.96 10.54
CA VAL A 132 7.88 -19.93 10.39
C VAL A 132 8.68 -19.75 11.68
N ALA A 133 9.97 -19.43 11.52
CA ALA A 133 10.90 -19.05 12.56
C ALA A 133 11.57 -17.73 12.19
N PRO A 134 11.88 -16.84 13.16
CA PRO A 134 12.54 -15.58 12.85
C PRO A 134 13.92 -15.78 12.22
N ALA A 135 14.22 -14.99 11.18
CA ALA A 135 15.57 -14.81 10.71
C ALA A 135 16.38 -14.01 11.74
N ILE A 136 17.53 -14.55 12.15
CA ILE A 136 18.43 -13.88 13.09
C ILE A 136 19.38 -12.95 12.31
N GLY A 137 19.17 -11.65 12.47
CA GLY A 137 19.94 -10.58 11.84
C GLY A 137 21.15 -10.15 12.66
N VAL A 138 22.23 -9.83 11.95
CA VAL A 138 23.43 -9.17 12.48
C VAL A 138 23.55 -7.81 11.80
N ALA A 139 23.67 -6.74 12.58
CA ALA A 139 23.70 -5.38 12.05
C ALA A 139 24.78 -5.22 10.96
N GLY A 140 24.39 -4.71 9.79
CA GLY A 140 25.31 -4.49 8.66
C GLY A 140 25.55 -5.73 7.79
N LYS A 141 25.00 -6.90 8.14
CA LYS A 141 25.08 -8.12 7.33
C LYS A 141 23.78 -8.31 6.54
N PRO A 142 23.83 -8.83 5.30
CA PRO A 142 22.62 -9.17 4.57
C PRO A 142 21.77 -10.20 5.31
N LEU A 143 20.46 -10.02 5.24
CA LEU A 143 19.47 -10.97 5.74
C LEU A 143 18.61 -11.44 4.57
N VAL A 144 18.48 -12.76 4.42
CA VAL A 144 17.72 -13.38 3.33
C VAL A 144 16.39 -13.88 3.85
N LEU A 145 15.31 -13.40 3.25
CA LEU A 145 13.95 -13.82 3.53
C LEU A 145 13.54 -14.99 2.62
N GLY A 146 12.91 -15.99 3.22
CA GLY A 146 12.51 -17.24 2.60
C GLY A 146 11.28 -17.84 3.26
N ALA A 147 10.83 -18.98 2.74
CA ALA A 147 9.73 -19.74 3.35
C ALA A 147 9.88 -19.96 4.87
N PRO A 148 11.08 -20.20 5.44
CA PRO A 148 11.21 -20.40 6.88
C PRO A 148 10.97 -19.16 7.74
N ASN A 149 11.00 -17.94 7.19
CA ASN A 149 10.99 -16.70 7.98
C ASN A 149 10.05 -15.62 7.41
N LEU A 150 9.14 -16.04 6.53
CA LEU A 150 8.06 -15.23 5.99
C LEU A 150 6.73 -15.93 6.23
N ALA A 151 5.82 -15.24 6.88
CA ALA A 151 4.40 -15.61 6.89
C ALA A 151 3.65 -14.81 5.81
N TRP A 152 2.48 -15.27 5.41
CA TRP A 152 1.55 -14.49 4.59
C TRP A 152 0.40 -13.97 5.42
N ASP A 153 0.18 -12.67 5.36
CA ASP A 153 -0.94 -11.97 5.97
C ASP A 153 -2.11 -11.99 4.98
N PHE A 154 -3.04 -12.93 5.15
CA PHE A 154 -4.22 -13.03 4.30
C PHE A 154 -5.20 -11.85 4.47
N GLU A 155 -5.15 -11.14 5.59
CA GLU A 155 -5.99 -9.95 5.82
C GLU A 155 -5.47 -8.75 5.03
N ARG A 156 -4.15 -8.55 5.05
CA ARG A 156 -3.49 -7.41 4.37
C ARG A 156 -3.07 -7.71 2.93
N GLY A 157 -2.96 -8.98 2.56
CA GLY A 157 -2.46 -9.42 1.25
C GLY A 157 -0.97 -9.13 1.06
N CYS A 158 -0.15 -9.34 2.09
CA CYS A 158 1.29 -9.10 2.06
C CYS A 158 2.07 -10.15 2.86
N PHE A 159 3.39 -10.20 2.68
CA PHE A 159 4.27 -10.99 3.54
C PHE A 159 4.46 -10.29 4.88
N ASN A 160 4.61 -11.07 5.95
CA ASN A 160 5.07 -10.63 7.25
C ASN A 160 6.47 -11.22 7.48
N ALA A 161 7.50 -10.38 7.47
CA ALA A 161 8.87 -10.81 7.74
C ALA A 161 9.07 -11.03 9.23
N LEU A 162 9.54 -12.22 9.61
CA LEU A 162 9.92 -12.50 10.98
C LEU A 162 11.42 -12.31 11.11
N VAL A 163 11.82 -11.24 11.79
CA VAL A 163 13.22 -10.87 11.97
C VAL A 163 13.48 -10.57 13.45
N GLN A 164 14.59 -11.07 13.97
CA GLN A 164 15.11 -10.76 15.29
C GLN A 164 16.59 -10.40 15.21
N TRP A 165 17.07 -9.50 16.07
CA TRP A 165 18.50 -9.18 16.13
C TRP A 165 19.22 -10.16 17.05
N ALA A 166 20.39 -10.64 16.65
CA ALA A 166 21.22 -11.51 17.47
C ALA A 166 21.68 -10.80 18.75
N GLU A 167 22.19 -9.58 18.60
CA GLU A 167 22.75 -8.76 19.68
C GLU A 167 22.48 -7.28 19.39
N PRO A 168 22.38 -6.41 20.42
CA PRO A 168 22.40 -4.96 20.23
C PRO A 168 23.67 -4.49 19.52
N SER A 169 23.57 -3.43 18.72
CA SER A 169 24.72 -2.85 18.02
C SER A 169 24.75 -1.34 18.17
N SER A 170 25.96 -0.80 18.37
CA SER A 170 26.24 0.65 18.43
C SER A 170 26.57 1.26 17.07
N LEU A 171 26.52 0.47 15.97
CA LEU A 171 26.80 0.98 14.63
C LEU A 171 25.78 2.06 14.24
N PRO A 172 26.18 3.10 13.47
CA PRO A 172 25.34 4.27 13.23
C PRO A 172 23.96 3.96 12.63
N TYR A 173 23.88 2.94 11.77
CA TYR A 173 22.65 2.56 11.07
C TYR A 173 22.05 1.23 11.57
N ALA A 174 22.51 0.72 12.72
CA ALA A 174 21.95 -0.49 13.32
C ALA A 174 20.44 -0.35 13.58
N GLY A 175 19.70 -1.45 13.38
CA GLY A 175 18.25 -1.50 13.55
C GLY A 175 17.44 -0.97 12.36
N LEU A 176 18.09 -0.41 11.34
CA LEU A 176 17.44 0.01 10.09
C LEU A 176 17.62 -1.04 9.00
N LEU A 177 16.53 -1.36 8.31
CA LEU A 177 16.52 -2.27 7.17
C LEU A 177 16.57 -1.50 5.85
N TYR A 178 17.31 -2.04 4.88
CA TYR A 178 17.33 -1.56 3.50
C TYR A 178 16.72 -2.60 2.57
N VAL A 179 15.71 -2.20 1.80
CA VAL A 179 15.01 -3.11 0.87
C VAL A 179 15.06 -2.54 -0.55
N ASN A 180 15.72 -3.25 -1.44
CA ASN A 180 15.70 -2.94 -2.87
C ASN A 180 14.68 -3.84 -3.58
N ARG A 181 13.82 -3.23 -4.41
CA ARG A 181 12.79 -3.92 -5.18
C ARG A 181 12.91 -3.69 -6.68
N ASP A 182 14.13 -3.58 -7.19
CA ASP A 182 14.39 -3.49 -8.62
C ASP A 182 15.41 -4.51 -9.12
N GLY A 183 15.54 -5.63 -8.40
CA GLY A 183 16.48 -6.71 -8.73
C GLY A 183 17.94 -6.32 -8.57
N GLY A 184 18.24 -5.26 -7.81
CA GLY A 184 19.59 -4.76 -7.58
C GLY A 184 20.02 -3.60 -8.49
N HIS A 185 19.14 -3.11 -9.36
CA HIS A 185 19.41 -2.09 -10.38
C HIS A 185 19.78 -0.71 -9.80
N SER A 186 19.07 -0.23 -8.78
CA SER A 186 19.40 1.01 -8.06
C SER A 186 19.70 0.71 -6.58
N THR A 187 20.85 0.10 -6.33
CA THR A 187 21.28 -0.24 -4.97
C THR A 187 22.18 0.83 -4.35
N LEU A 188 21.98 1.07 -3.05
CA LEU A 188 22.95 1.80 -2.25
C LEU A 188 24.24 0.97 -2.12
N VAL A 189 25.38 1.65 -2.13
CA VAL A 189 26.69 1.01 -1.86
C VAL A 189 26.80 0.74 -0.35
N MET A 190 26.50 -0.49 0.08
CA MET A 190 26.35 -0.89 1.48
C MET A 190 27.57 -0.59 2.36
N THR A 191 28.78 -0.66 1.81
CA THR A 191 30.03 -0.38 2.55
C THR A 191 30.10 1.04 3.12
N ASN A 192 29.32 1.98 2.59
CA ASN A 192 29.24 3.35 3.09
C ASN A 192 28.31 3.51 4.31
N TRP A 193 27.58 2.46 4.71
CA TRP A 193 26.49 2.52 5.68
C TRP A 193 26.65 1.47 6.79
N PRO A 194 27.66 1.59 7.66
CA PRO A 194 27.93 0.60 8.71
C PRO A 194 26.73 0.40 9.64
N GLY A 195 26.26 -0.84 9.73
CA GLY A 195 25.09 -1.25 10.53
C GLY A 195 23.77 -1.33 9.76
N LEU A 196 23.70 -0.76 8.56
CA LEU A 196 22.51 -0.85 7.71
C LEU A 196 22.36 -2.28 7.18
N THR A 197 21.20 -2.89 7.39
CA THR A 197 21.01 -4.31 7.09
C THR A 197 20.23 -4.48 5.78
N PRO A 198 20.87 -4.93 4.68
CA PRO A 198 20.16 -5.16 3.44
C PRO A 198 19.32 -6.43 3.52
N ILE A 199 18.08 -6.34 3.06
CA ILE A 199 17.16 -7.46 2.92
C ILE A 199 17.21 -7.98 1.48
N GLY A 200 17.38 -9.28 1.34
CA GLY A 200 17.17 -10.01 0.09
C GLY A 200 16.09 -11.07 0.24
N PHE A 201 15.66 -11.63 -0.88
CA PHE A 201 14.79 -12.79 -0.93
C PHE A 201 15.58 -14.01 -1.42
N ASP A 202 15.17 -15.22 -1.01
CA ASP A 202 15.75 -16.47 -1.49
C ASP A 202 15.55 -16.67 -3.00
N LEU A 203 16.16 -17.72 -3.55
CA LEU A 203 16.15 -17.96 -4.98
C LEU A 203 14.73 -18.13 -5.56
N ASP A 204 13.84 -18.85 -4.86
CA ASP A 204 12.46 -19.10 -5.31
C ASP A 204 11.65 -17.80 -5.30
N GLY A 205 11.74 -17.02 -4.21
CA GLY A 205 11.11 -15.71 -4.12
C GLY A 205 11.56 -14.77 -5.24
N ARG A 206 12.85 -14.73 -5.56
CA ARG A 206 13.39 -13.90 -6.66
C ARG A 206 12.93 -14.40 -8.04
N GLN A 207 12.89 -15.70 -8.27
CA GLN A 207 12.38 -16.28 -9.53
C GLN A 207 10.91 -15.91 -9.77
N ARG A 208 10.15 -15.71 -8.70
CA ARG A 208 8.75 -15.25 -8.73
C ARG A 208 8.59 -13.73 -8.72
N GLY A 209 9.68 -12.97 -8.78
CA GLY A 209 9.66 -11.51 -8.82
C GLY A 209 9.34 -10.84 -7.48
N MET A 210 9.56 -11.51 -6.36
CA MET A 210 9.27 -10.95 -5.03
C MET A 210 10.20 -9.81 -4.65
N ASP A 211 11.32 -9.61 -5.36
CA ASP A 211 12.25 -8.48 -5.27
C ASP A 211 11.99 -7.40 -6.34
N LEU A 212 10.78 -7.34 -6.91
CA LEU A 212 10.43 -6.40 -7.98
C LEU A 212 9.22 -5.51 -7.63
N ASP A 213 9.29 -4.27 -8.07
CA ASP A 213 8.20 -3.28 -8.11
C ASP A 213 7.66 -2.88 -6.73
N PHE A 214 6.35 -3.03 -6.51
CA PHE A 214 5.66 -2.50 -5.35
C PHE A 214 6.04 -3.23 -4.06
N PRO A 215 6.12 -2.53 -2.91
CA PRO A 215 6.34 -3.16 -1.61
C PRO A 215 5.28 -4.21 -1.36
N ASN A 216 5.70 -5.34 -0.81
CA ASN A 216 4.83 -6.50 -0.58
C ASN A 216 5.06 -7.14 0.78
N THR A 217 5.88 -6.55 1.66
CA THR A 217 6.33 -7.16 2.91
C THR A 217 6.23 -6.15 4.04
N ALA A 218 5.57 -6.52 5.15
CA ALA A 218 5.63 -5.83 6.42
C ALA A 218 6.86 -6.28 7.20
N TYR A 219 7.53 -5.32 7.84
CA TYR A 219 8.73 -5.56 8.63
C TYR A 219 8.54 -5.11 10.08
N PRO A 220 9.14 -5.81 11.05
CA PRO A 220 9.06 -5.46 12.47
C PRO A 220 9.99 -4.31 12.86
N TYR A 221 10.85 -3.86 11.94
CA TYR A 221 11.84 -2.79 12.14
C TYR A 221 11.65 -1.69 11.08
N PRO A 222 12.13 -0.46 11.33
CA PRO A 222 12.05 0.60 10.33
C PRO A 222 12.77 0.22 9.04
N VAL A 223 12.17 0.62 7.93
CA VAL A 223 12.65 0.33 6.56
C VAL A 223 12.89 1.62 5.80
N ILE A 224 13.99 1.64 5.06
CA ILE A 224 14.12 2.48 3.87
C ILE A 224 14.17 1.56 2.64
N GLY A 225 13.39 1.87 1.61
CA GLY A 225 13.34 1.03 0.42
C GLY A 225 13.14 1.82 -0.87
N ASN A 226 13.46 1.16 -1.98
CA ASN A 226 13.32 1.74 -3.31
C ASN A 226 12.99 0.70 -4.37
N ALA A 227 12.35 1.16 -5.45
CA ALA A 227 12.18 0.38 -6.67
C ALA A 227 12.32 1.30 -7.89
N SER A 228 13.47 1.23 -8.56
CA SER A 228 13.77 2.08 -9.70
C SER A 228 13.35 1.45 -11.03
N ARG A 229 12.07 1.10 -11.16
CA ARG A 229 11.47 0.54 -12.39
C ARG A 229 10.30 1.41 -12.87
N ALA A 230 9.86 1.17 -14.10
CA ALA A 230 8.73 1.86 -14.72
C ALA A 230 8.18 1.04 -15.89
N MET A 231 6.93 1.31 -16.27
CA MET A 231 6.36 0.81 -17.52
C MET A 231 6.78 1.74 -18.65
N THR A 232 7.71 1.31 -19.50
CA THR A 232 8.38 2.17 -20.49
C THR A 232 7.86 2.04 -21.92
N VAL A 233 7.00 1.05 -22.17
CA VAL A 233 6.48 0.71 -23.51
C VAL A 233 4.96 0.60 -23.49
N GLY A 234 4.36 0.74 -24.67
CA GLY A 234 2.92 0.63 -24.87
C GLY A 234 2.14 1.88 -24.42
N PRO A 235 0.82 1.87 -24.63
CA PRO A 235 -0.02 3.05 -24.39
C PRO A 235 -0.26 3.33 -22.89
N LEU A 236 0.10 2.40 -22.00
CA LEU A 236 -0.03 2.54 -20.55
C LEU A 236 1.31 2.87 -19.85
N TRP A 237 2.28 3.43 -20.58
CA TRP A 237 3.56 3.86 -19.99
C TRP A 237 3.34 4.77 -18.77
N ARG A 238 4.11 4.55 -17.70
CA ARG A 238 4.04 5.30 -16.43
C ARG A 238 5.12 4.88 -15.44
N SER A 239 5.40 5.74 -14.46
CA SER A 239 6.15 5.33 -13.27
C SER A 239 5.33 4.39 -12.36
N LEU A 240 6.01 3.70 -11.45
CA LEU A 240 5.36 2.89 -10.41
C LEU A 240 4.41 3.72 -9.51
N PRO A 241 4.80 4.91 -9.00
CA PRO A 241 3.88 5.81 -8.29
C PRO A 241 2.58 6.10 -9.04
N ARG A 242 2.66 6.45 -10.33
CA ARG A 242 1.46 6.75 -11.11
C ARG A 242 0.63 5.49 -11.34
N ALA A 243 1.25 4.32 -11.53
CA ALA A 243 0.54 3.04 -11.58
C ALA A 243 -0.26 2.76 -10.30
N MET A 244 0.33 2.97 -9.12
CA MET A 244 -0.32 2.75 -7.81
C MET A 244 -1.50 3.68 -7.57
N MET A 245 -1.41 4.93 -8.03
CA MET A 245 -2.48 5.93 -7.86
C MET A 245 -3.57 5.85 -8.95
N THR A 246 -3.44 4.96 -9.93
CA THR A 246 -4.40 4.82 -11.04
C THR A 246 -4.88 3.39 -11.22
N GLY A 247 -4.04 2.48 -11.73
CA GLY A 247 -4.43 1.12 -12.09
C GLY A 247 -4.33 0.10 -10.95
N GLU A 248 -3.57 0.41 -9.91
CA GLU A 248 -3.31 -0.50 -8.78
C GLU A 248 -3.83 0.06 -7.45
N THR A 249 -4.89 0.88 -7.48
CA THR A 249 -5.42 1.60 -6.31
C THR A 249 -5.86 0.68 -5.18
N ARG A 250 -6.23 -0.57 -5.47
CA ARG A 250 -6.48 -1.63 -4.48
C ARG A 250 -5.32 -1.88 -3.51
N ARG A 251 -4.09 -1.49 -3.87
CA ARG A 251 -2.90 -1.62 -3.04
C ARG A 251 -2.70 -0.45 -2.08
N LEU A 252 -3.38 0.68 -2.28
CA LEU A 252 -3.16 1.88 -1.46
C LEU A 252 -3.43 1.68 0.04
N PRO A 253 -4.44 0.91 0.48
CA PRO A 253 -4.58 0.59 1.90
C PRO A 253 -3.35 -0.12 2.49
N LEU A 254 -2.72 -1.01 1.71
CA LEU A 254 -1.47 -1.67 2.12
C LEU A 254 -0.29 -0.68 2.18
N MET A 255 -0.20 0.24 1.21
CA MET A 255 0.84 1.27 1.21
C MET A 255 0.70 2.23 2.39
N GLN A 256 -0.53 2.57 2.75
CA GLN A 256 -0.82 3.31 3.97
C GLN A 256 -0.39 2.51 5.21
N ALA A 257 -0.70 1.22 5.28
CA ALA A 257 -0.27 0.38 6.40
C ALA A 257 1.26 0.41 6.54
N PHE A 258 2.00 0.30 5.42
CA PHE A 258 3.47 0.40 5.41
C PHE A 258 3.98 1.77 5.85
N TYR A 259 3.37 2.85 5.36
CA TYR A 259 3.68 4.22 5.76
C TYR A 259 3.51 4.44 7.27
N LEU A 260 2.44 3.87 7.85
CA LEU A 260 2.13 3.94 9.29
C LEU A 260 2.84 2.85 10.13
N SER A 261 3.62 1.97 9.51
CA SER A 261 4.36 0.89 10.17
C SER A 261 5.88 1.04 9.94
N ASN A 262 6.36 2.28 9.95
CA ASN A 262 7.78 2.61 9.80
C ASN A 262 8.45 2.23 8.48
N GLN A 263 7.74 2.19 7.35
CA GLN A 263 8.37 1.91 6.06
C GLN A 263 8.36 3.12 5.14
N PHE A 264 9.55 3.59 4.78
CA PHE A 264 9.74 4.72 3.88
C PHE A 264 10.23 4.24 2.51
N TRP A 265 9.52 4.61 1.46
CA TRP A 265 9.80 4.17 0.10
C TRP A 265 10.09 5.35 -0.83
N VAL A 266 11.04 5.16 -1.75
CA VAL A 266 11.40 6.13 -2.78
C VAL A 266 11.24 5.53 -4.18
N TYR A 267 10.61 6.27 -5.09
CA TYR A 267 10.43 5.87 -6.48
C TYR A 267 10.76 7.01 -7.44
N PRO A 268 11.35 6.73 -8.60
CA PRO A 268 11.52 7.74 -9.65
C PRO A 268 10.19 8.06 -10.34
N ALA A 269 9.99 9.33 -10.71
CA ALA A 269 8.90 9.83 -11.56
C ALA A 269 9.11 9.49 -13.05
N ALA A 270 9.75 8.35 -13.35
CA ALA A 270 10.23 8.07 -14.70
C ALA A 270 9.10 8.22 -15.73
N PHE A 271 9.36 9.02 -16.77
CA PHE A 271 8.44 9.37 -17.86
C PHE A 271 7.28 10.31 -17.49
N ASP A 272 6.99 10.53 -16.21
CA ASP A 272 5.85 11.36 -15.80
C ASP A 272 6.10 12.87 -15.89
N TYR A 273 7.33 13.25 -16.23
CA TYR A 273 7.74 14.61 -16.59
C TYR A 273 8.24 14.66 -18.04
N PRO A 274 7.35 14.68 -19.05
CA PRO A 274 7.75 14.63 -20.46
C PRO A 274 8.35 15.97 -20.97
N PRO A 275 9.27 15.93 -21.95
CA PRO A 275 10.09 17.09 -22.35
C PRO A 275 9.43 18.14 -23.28
N LEU A 276 8.17 18.00 -23.72
CA LEU A 276 7.58 18.91 -24.72
C LEU A 276 6.17 19.45 -24.36
N GLY A 277 6.06 20.78 -24.32
CA GLY A 277 4.82 21.54 -24.58
C GLY A 277 3.70 21.50 -23.52
N THR A 278 3.95 20.93 -22.34
CA THR A 278 3.00 20.94 -21.21
C THR A 278 3.69 21.45 -19.95
N ASN A 279 2.93 21.73 -18.90
CA ASN A 279 3.46 22.01 -17.56
C ASN A 279 4.23 20.81 -16.95
N GLY A 280 4.33 19.68 -17.67
CA GLY A 280 5.32 18.64 -17.41
C GLY A 280 5.00 17.73 -16.23
N ASN A 281 3.76 17.66 -15.76
CA ASN A 281 3.33 16.80 -14.66
C ASN A 281 2.07 16.03 -15.07
N VAL A 282 2.16 14.70 -15.22
CA VAL A 282 1.02 13.85 -15.61
C VAL A 282 0.42 13.06 -14.45
N PHE A 283 0.79 13.37 -13.21
CA PHE A 283 0.12 12.82 -12.05
C PHE A 283 -1.30 13.38 -11.94
N ALA A 284 -2.26 12.51 -11.59
CA ALA A 284 -3.63 12.90 -11.30
C ALA A 284 -3.88 13.12 -9.79
N SER A 285 -2.93 12.75 -8.94
CA SER A 285 -3.02 12.90 -7.49
C SER A 285 -1.64 12.82 -6.83
N THR A 286 -1.58 13.22 -5.56
CA THR A 286 -0.40 13.14 -4.69
C THR A 286 -0.73 12.35 -3.42
N THR A 287 0.26 11.66 -2.86
CA THR A 287 0.11 10.87 -1.62
C THR A 287 1.37 10.97 -0.74
N PRO A 288 1.26 10.83 0.60
CA PRO A 288 2.45 10.84 1.46
C PRO A 288 3.12 9.46 1.60
N TYR A 289 2.51 8.38 1.07
CA TYR A 289 2.94 7.00 1.32
C TYR A 289 4.36 6.66 0.83
N TRP A 290 4.86 7.44 -0.12
CA TRP A 290 6.22 7.34 -0.63
C TRP A 290 6.73 8.70 -1.07
N LEU A 291 8.03 8.79 -1.31
CA LEU A 291 8.65 9.94 -1.96
C LEU A 291 8.84 9.64 -3.45
N VAL A 292 8.33 10.52 -4.30
CA VAL A 292 8.62 10.47 -5.73
C VAL A 292 9.81 11.37 -6.03
N SER A 293 10.89 10.84 -6.60
CA SER A 293 12.06 11.61 -7.04
C SER A 293 11.93 11.98 -8.52
N GLN A 294 12.13 13.24 -8.88
CA GLN A 294 12.22 13.63 -10.28
C GLN A 294 13.47 13.00 -10.93
N GLY A 295 13.26 12.39 -12.08
CA GLY A 295 14.31 11.70 -12.83
C GLY A 295 13.92 10.28 -13.22
N ARG A 296 14.92 9.48 -13.55
CA ARG A 296 14.78 8.07 -13.91
C ARG A 296 15.59 7.23 -12.94
N SER A 297 16.17 6.15 -13.44
CA SER A 297 17.09 5.30 -12.71
C SER A 297 18.09 6.09 -11.86
N TRP A 298 18.34 5.61 -10.64
CA TRP A 298 19.27 6.17 -9.65
C TRP A 298 18.89 7.51 -9.01
N SER A 299 17.82 8.19 -9.47
CA SER A 299 17.35 9.45 -8.85
C SER A 299 16.84 9.27 -7.41
N ASP A 300 16.38 8.06 -7.09
CA ASP A 300 15.91 7.62 -5.79
C ASP A 300 17.02 7.60 -4.74
N GLN A 301 18.26 7.27 -5.13
CA GLN A 301 19.38 7.14 -4.21
C GLN A 301 19.66 8.40 -3.40
N TYR A 302 19.49 9.58 -3.99
CA TYR A 302 19.70 10.84 -3.28
C TYR A 302 18.79 10.95 -2.04
N TYR A 303 17.53 10.60 -2.19
CA TYR A 303 16.54 10.66 -1.11
C TYR A 303 16.69 9.51 -0.10
N LEU A 304 17.17 8.34 -0.53
CA LEU A 304 17.57 7.29 0.42
C LEU A 304 18.73 7.73 1.31
N ARG A 305 19.76 8.38 0.73
CA ARG A 305 20.88 8.93 1.49
C ARG A 305 20.45 10.05 2.43
N ALA A 306 19.46 10.86 2.04
CA ALA A 306 18.84 11.85 2.91
C ALA A 306 18.08 11.21 4.08
N ALA A 307 17.39 10.08 3.87
CA ALA A 307 16.77 9.34 4.97
C ALA A 307 17.82 8.80 5.97
N LEU A 308 18.94 8.29 5.47
CA LEU A 308 20.08 7.85 6.30
C LEU A 308 20.71 9.02 7.07
N LEU A 309 20.81 10.20 6.45
CA LEU A 309 21.23 11.44 7.11
C LEU A 309 20.28 11.81 8.26
N VAL A 310 18.97 11.67 8.08
CA VAL A 310 18.01 11.89 9.18
C VAL A 310 18.21 10.86 10.28
N TRP A 311 18.29 9.57 9.95
CA TRP A 311 18.48 8.50 10.94
C TRP A 311 19.67 8.75 11.86
N ARG A 312 20.84 9.09 11.29
CA ARG A 312 22.05 9.35 12.09
C ARG A 312 21.97 10.65 12.92
N SER A 313 21.13 11.60 12.51
CA SER A 313 21.02 12.91 13.16
C SER A 313 20.02 12.89 14.33
N LEU A 314 19.09 11.94 14.35
CA LEU A 314 18.10 11.81 15.41
C LEU A 314 18.73 11.29 16.72
N LYS A 315 18.37 11.92 17.83
CA LYS A 315 18.71 11.43 19.17
C LYS A 315 18.14 10.02 19.39
N PRO A 316 18.82 9.11 20.11
CA PRO A 316 18.34 7.74 20.33
C PRO A 316 16.91 7.64 20.89
N ALA A 317 16.56 8.47 21.89
CA ALA A 317 15.21 8.48 22.46
C ALA A 317 14.13 8.89 21.44
N VAL A 318 14.45 9.83 20.55
CA VAL A 318 13.53 10.26 19.49
C VAL A 318 13.37 9.15 18.45
N ARG A 319 14.46 8.45 18.08
CA ARG A 319 14.38 7.29 17.18
C ARG A 319 13.49 6.19 17.75
N ALA A 320 13.70 5.84 19.02
CA ALA A 320 12.91 4.82 19.70
C ALA A 320 11.41 5.17 19.68
N GLU A 321 11.07 6.42 19.98
CA GLU A 321 9.68 6.86 20.00
C GLU A 321 9.05 6.94 18.60
N ILE A 322 9.82 7.38 17.59
CA ILE A 322 9.38 7.34 16.19
C ILE A 322 9.02 5.90 15.79
N VAL A 323 9.89 4.94 16.08
CA VAL A 323 9.66 3.53 15.74
C VAL A 323 8.47 2.98 16.51
N ARG A 324 8.39 3.23 17.83
CA ARG A 324 7.28 2.78 18.68
C ARG A 324 5.92 3.27 18.18
N ARG A 325 5.86 4.49 17.65
CA ARG A 325 4.63 5.12 17.14
C ARG A 325 4.36 4.89 15.65
N GLY A 326 5.23 4.19 14.92
CA GLY A 326 5.04 3.99 13.47
C GLY A 326 5.34 5.23 12.61
N LEU A 327 6.09 6.20 13.13
CA LEU A 327 6.24 7.54 12.55
C LEU A 327 7.44 7.72 11.60
N TRP A 328 8.20 6.67 11.28
CA TRP A 328 9.43 6.83 10.49
C TRP A 328 9.19 7.53 9.14
N ALA A 329 8.25 7.03 8.34
CA ALA A 329 7.93 7.65 7.05
C ALA A 329 7.23 9.01 7.19
N PRO A 330 6.23 9.21 8.09
CA PRO A 330 5.67 10.54 8.36
C PRO A 330 6.69 11.60 8.74
N VAL A 331 7.63 11.28 9.64
CA VAL A 331 8.67 12.23 10.09
C VAL A 331 9.66 12.52 8.96
N LEU A 332 10.02 11.54 8.14
CA LEU A 332 10.84 11.78 6.95
C LEU A 332 10.16 12.72 5.96
N GLN A 333 8.88 12.50 5.65
CA GLN A 333 8.10 13.40 4.79
C GLN A 333 8.06 14.82 5.36
N MET A 334 7.81 14.96 6.67
CA MET A 334 7.80 16.26 7.35
C MET A 334 9.15 16.97 7.20
N LEU A 335 10.25 16.29 7.57
CA LEU A 335 11.59 16.86 7.59
C LEU A 335 12.10 17.18 6.17
N MET A 336 11.90 16.29 5.20
CA MET A 336 12.36 16.49 3.83
C MET A 336 11.62 17.65 3.15
N ARG A 337 10.31 17.77 3.33
CA ARG A 337 9.53 18.91 2.80
C ARG A 337 9.97 20.24 3.41
N GLY A 338 10.20 20.27 4.72
CA GLY A 338 10.77 21.44 5.42
C GLY A 338 12.23 21.74 5.07
N ALA A 339 12.93 20.80 4.43
CA ALA A 339 14.31 20.97 3.99
C ALA A 339 14.45 21.30 2.50
N LEU A 340 13.36 21.38 1.73
CA LEU A 340 13.43 21.71 0.30
C LEU A 340 14.03 23.10 0.05
N LYS A 341 15.02 23.19 -0.84
CA LYS A 341 15.67 24.46 -1.23
C LYS A 341 14.70 25.46 -1.85
N THR A 342 13.65 24.96 -2.51
CA THR A 342 12.55 25.74 -3.07
C THR A 342 11.68 26.40 -2.00
N ALA A 343 11.69 25.89 -0.78
CA ALA A 343 10.90 26.36 0.37
C ALA A 343 11.82 26.80 1.52
N PRO A 344 12.56 27.92 1.39
CA PRO A 344 13.53 28.33 2.39
C PRO A 344 12.91 28.84 3.70
N ARG A 345 11.65 29.28 3.69
CA ARG A 345 10.99 29.90 4.84
C ARG A 345 9.93 28.97 5.46
N PRO A 346 9.67 29.04 6.77
CA PRO A 346 8.69 28.17 7.43
C PRO A 346 7.29 28.20 6.81
N GLU A 347 6.83 29.37 6.33
CA GLU A 347 5.54 29.53 5.68
C GLU A 347 5.45 28.83 4.32
N ASP A 348 6.58 28.63 3.63
CA ASP A 348 6.62 27.94 2.34
C ASP A 348 6.26 26.44 2.50
N TYR A 349 6.31 25.89 3.72
CA TYR A 349 5.91 24.52 4.06
C TYR A 349 4.46 24.18 3.64
N PHE A 350 3.59 25.19 3.66
CA PHE A 350 2.16 25.06 3.36
C PHE A 350 1.82 25.50 1.93
N THR A 351 2.78 25.42 1.01
CA THR A 351 2.62 25.85 -0.37
C THR A 351 3.17 24.79 -1.33
N ALA A 352 2.94 24.98 -2.64
CA ALA A 352 3.51 24.13 -3.69
C ALA A 352 5.04 23.95 -3.60
N LYS A 353 5.76 24.95 -3.07
CA LYS A 353 7.23 24.93 -2.96
C LYS A 353 7.75 23.78 -2.10
N ALA A 354 7.04 23.44 -1.02
CA ALA A 354 7.39 22.33 -0.14
C ALA A 354 6.61 21.06 -0.46
N ASN A 355 5.66 21.13 -1.39
CA ASN A 355 4.76 20.03 -1.70
C ASN A 355 4.69 19.71 -3.20
N PRO A 356 5.83 19.44 -3.86
CA PRO A 356 5.82 19.04 -5.25
C PRO A 356 5.25 17.62 -5.40
N SER A 357 4.63 17.32 -6.55
CA SER A 357 4.20 15.94 -6.89
C SER A 357 5.40 15.00 -7.04
N ALA A 358 6.57 15.52 -7.43
CA ALA A 358 7.84 14.81 -7.32
C ALA A 358 8.97 15.76 -6.89
N PHE A 359 9.81 15.30 -5.98
CA PHE A 359 10.88 16.07 -5.38
C PHE A 359 12.02 16.30 -6.39
N PRO A 360 12.53 17.55 -6.51
CA PRO A 360 13.50 17.89 -7.55
C PRO A 360 14.85 17.20 -7.35
N PRO A 361 15.67 17.01 -8.40
CA PRO A 361 17.01 16.45 -8.25
C PRO A 361 17.86 17.35 -7.32
N ASN A 362 18.57 16.75 -6.36
CA ASN A 362 19.38 17.49 -5.37
C ASN A 362 18.60 18.59 -4.60
N GLY A 363 17.30 18.35 -4.39
CA GLY A 363 16.34 19.34 -3.92
C GLY A 363 16.47 19.77 -2.45
N LEU A 364 17.21 19.03 -1.63
CA LEU A 364 17.25 19.26 -0.18
C LEU A 364 18.45 20.10 0.23
N ASP A 365 18.23 21.04 1.13
CA ASP A 365 19.26 21.60 1.99
C ASP A 365 19.60 20.56 3.07
N THR A 366 20.68 19.81 2.85
CA THR A 366 21.07 18.70 3.72
C THR A 366 21.56 19.17 5.09
N ALA A 367 22.13 20.38 5.19
CA ALA A 367 22.53 20.96 6.48
C ALA A 367 21.28 21.29 7.31
N ARG A 368 20.28 21.95 6.70
CA ARG A 368 19.00 22.24 7.36
C ARG A 368 18.25 20.97 7.72
N LEU A 369 18.27 19.95 6.85
CA LEU A 369 17.67 18.64 7.14
C LEU A 369 18.27 18.01 8.40
N ALA A 370 19.61 17.92 8.45
CA ALA A 370 20.32 17.32 9.57
C ALA A 370 20.10 18.12 10.87
N ALA A 371 20.19 19.44 10.81
CA ALA A 371 19.94 20.31 11.96
C ALA A 371 18.50 20.18 12.48
N SER A 372 17.51 20.13 11.58
CA SER A 372 16.09 19.97 11.95
C SER A 372 15.82 18.62 12.61
N ALA A 373 16.45 17.54 12.13
CA ALA A 373 16.38 16.21 12.74
C ALA A 373 17.06 16.18 14.12
N ALA A 374 18.26 16.76 14.25
CA ALA A 374 18.99 16.81 15.52
C ALA A 374 18.28 17.64 16.60
N ALA A 375 17.57 18.70 16.19
CA ALA A 375 16.78 19.54 17.07
C ALA A 375 15.43 18.93 17.48
N LEU A 376 15.01 17.81 16.89
CA LEU A 376 13.74 17.17 17.23
C LEU A 376 13.79 16.60 18.66
N THR A 377 12.68 16.73 19.38
CA THR A 377 12.46 16.13 20.71
C THR A 377 11.25 15.19 20.64
N VAL A 378 11.07 14.36 21.66
CA VAL A 378 9.94 13.42 21.74
C VAL A 378 8.60 14.17 21.78
N GLU A 379 8.55 15.26 22.53
CA GLU A 379 7.38 16.13 22.70
C GLU A 379 7.04 16.89 21.42
N ALA A 380 8.07 17.19 20.60
CA ALA A 380 7.90 17.89 19.33
C ALA A 380 7.42 16.97 18.19
N LEU A 381 7.35 15.64 18.39
CA LEU A 381 6.93 14.69 17.36
C LEU A 381 5.48 14.94 16.93
N PRO A 382 5.23 15.13 15.63
CA PRO A 382 3.90 15.46 15.16
C PRO A 382 2.94 14.27 15.28
N PRO A 383 1.61 14.52 15.36
CA PRO A 383 0.61 13.54 14.99
C PRO A 383 0.65 13.23 13.47
N VAL A 384 -0.21 12.32 13.04
CA VAL A 384 -0.42 12.04 11.61
C VAL A 384 -1.71 12.74 11.19
N ALA A 385 -1.63 13.60 10.16
CA ALA A 385 -2.83 14.16 9.54
C ALA A 385 -3.64 13.03 8.91
N LEU A 386 -4.96 13.09 9.06
CA LEU A 386 -5.90 12.20 8.40
C LEU A 386 -6.99 13.03 7.72
N VAL A 387 -7.54 12.49 6.64
CA VAL A 387 -8.75 12.96 5.98
C VAL A 387 -9.87 11.98 6.36
N ALA A 388 -10.76 12.44 7.24
CA ALA A 388 -11.88 11.63 7.72
C ALA A 388 -12.96 11.48 6.65
N ASN A 389 -13.24 12.55 5.91
CA ASN A 389 -14.28 12.57 4.89
C ASN A 389 -14.04 13.65 3.83
N VAL A 390 -14.53 13.39 2.61
CA VAL A 390 -14.69 14.38 1.53
C VAL A 390 -16.10 14.27 0.97
N SER A 391 -16.93 15.28 1.18
CA SER A 391 -18.31 15.32 0.65
C SER A 391 -18.40 16.13 -0.65
N GLY A 392 -19.46 15.88 -1.44
CA GLY A 392 -19.70 16.56 -2.73
C GLY A 392 -19.16 15.82 -3.96
N LEU A 393 -18.53 14.67 -3.73
CA LEU A 393 -18.14 13.72 -4.77
C LEU A 393 -19.36 12.95 -5.27
N ASP A 394 -19.43 12.75 -6.57
CA ASP A 394 -20.47 11.94 -7.19
C ASP A 394 -20.10 10.44 -7.17
N THR A 395 -21.09 9.61 -6.81
CA THR A 395 -20.91 8.17 -6.67
C THR A 395 -21.08 7.41 -7.99
N GLY A 396 -21.49 8.08 -9.06
CA GLY A 396 -21.92 7.48 -10.32
C GLY A 396 -23.27 6.76 -10.21
N GLY A 397 -24.02 6.72 -11.31
CA GLY A 397 -25.16 5.82 -11.51
C GLY A 397 -24.76 4.42 -12.00
N GLU A 398 -25.76 3.57 -12.28
CA GLU A 398 -25.51 2.26 -12.90
C GLU A 398 -24.83 2.42 -14.27
N GLY A 399 -23.65 1.82 -14.43
CA GLY A 399 -22.86 1.89 -15.67
C GLY A 399 -22.00 3.15 -15.80
N GLU A 400 -22.08 4.09 -14.86
CA GLU A 400 -21.23 5.28 -14.81
C GLU A 400 -20.01 5.07 -13.91
N TRP A 401 -18.93 5.78 -14.21
CA TRP A 401 -17.74 5.75 -13.37
C TRP A 401 -17.90 6.73 -12.21
N PRO A 402 -17.68 6.31 -10.95
CA PRO A 402 -17.65 7.24 -9.83
C PRO A 402 -16.53 8.28 -10.02
N GLU A 403 -16.69 9.43 -9.37
CA GLU A 403 -15.62 10.43 -9.33
C GLU A 403 -14.51 10.01 -8.36
N LEU A 404 -14.85 9.32 -7.27
CA LEU A 404 -13.86 8.82 -6.33
C LEU A 404 -13.00 7.71 -6.97
N THR A 405 -11.71 7.98 -7.11
CA THR A 405 -10.73 6.99 -7.61
C THR A 405 -10.22 6.12 -6.47
N TYR A 406 -9.90 6.73 -5.34
CA TYR A 406 -9.52 6.04 -4.11
C TYR A 406 -9.68 6.94 -2.89
N ALA A 407 -9.92 6.31 -1.73
CA ALA A 407 -9.92 6.95 -0.43
C ALA A 407 -9.14 6.09 0.57
N THR A 408 -8.22 6.74 1.27
CA THR A 408 -7.44 6.17 2.37
C THR A 408 -7.24 7.27 3.41
N PRO A 409 -7.10 6.96 4.71
CA PRO A 409 -6.95 7.98 5.74
C PRO A 409 -5.92 9.09 5.50
N CYS A 410 -4.84 8.89 4.72
CA CYS A 410 -3.89 9.98 4.42
C CYS A 410 -3.92 10.49 2.96
N ALA A 411 -4.76 9.91 2.09
CA ALA A 411 -4.82 10.30 0.68
C ALA A 411 -6.19 9.97 0.07
N TRP A 412 -6.84 10.99 -0.49
CA TRP A 412 -8.06 10.88 -1.28
C TRP A 412 -7.79 11.43 -2.67
N ALA A 413 -8.34 10.79 -3.70
CA ALA A 413 -8.27 11.30 -5.07
C ALA A 413 -9.59 11.12 -5.80
N ALA A 414 -9.96 12.14 -6.57
CA ALA A 414 -11.14 12.14 -7.41
C ALA A 414 -10.85 12.68 -8.81
N VAL A 415 -11.54 12.11 -9.80
CA VAL A 415 -11.62 12.63 -11.17
C VAL A 415 -12.99 13.28 -11.34
N LEU A 416 -13.03 14.57 -11.65
CA LEU A 416 -14.26 15.34 -11.81
C LEU A 416 -14.89 15.04 -13.18
N ARG A 417 -15.84 14.12 -13.19
CA ARG A 417 -16.51 13.62 -14.40
C ARG A 417 -17.77 14.40 -14.74
N ILE A 418 -18.45 14.97 -13.75
CA ILE A 418 -19.66 15.77 -13.99
C ILE A 418 -19.28 17.03 -14.78
N ASP A 419 -20.02 17.28 -15.87
CA ASP A 419 -19.92 18.49 -16.66
C ASP A 419 -20.60 19.68 -15.98
N SER A 420 -19.98 20.13 -14.88
CA SER A 420 -20.34 21.34 -14.17
C SER A 420 -19.12 22.24 -14.10
N PRO A 421 -19.21 23.51 -14.55
CA PRO A 421 -18.08 24.45 -14.54
C PRO A 421 -17.51 24.67 -13.14
N GLN A 422 -18.36 24.56 -12.10
CA GLN A 422 -17.97 24.78 -10.72
C GLN A 422 -18.47 23.65 -9.82
N ARG A 423 -17.58 23.13 -8.98
CA ARG A 423 -17.87 22.06 -8.02
C ARG A 423 -17.50 22.50 -6.61
N THR A 424 -18.23 22.03 -5.61
CA THR A 424 -17.96 22.37 -4.20
C THR A 424 -17.82 21.10 -3.38
N PHE A 425 -16.79 21.06 -2.56
CA PHE A 425 -16.46 19.93 -1.69
C PHE A 425 -16.23 20.42 -0.26
N ILE A 426 -16.54 19.55 0.72
CA ILE A 426 -16.17 19.76 2.11
C ILE A 426 -15.17 18.68 2.50
N ILE A 427 -14.03 19.10 3.03
CA ILE A 427 -12.99 18.21 3.54
C ILE A 427 -13.01 18.30 5.06
N THR A 428 -13.09 17.15 5.72
CA THR A 428 -13.01 17.02 7.18
C THR A 428 -11.73 16.30 7.55
N ALA A 429 -10.91 16.94 8.37
CA ALA A 429 -9.65 16.41 8.87
C ALA A 429 -9.83 15.67 10.20
N ALA A 430 -8.87 14.81 10.52
CA ALA A 430 -8.75 14.13 11.81
C ALA A 430 -7.28 13.86 12.15
N GLY A 431 -7.03 13.29 13.33
CA GLY A 431 -5.71 12.79 13.75
C GLY A 431 -4.90 13.73 14.64
N GLY A 432 -5.40 14.93 14.96
CA GLY A 432 -4.78 15.83 15.94
C GLY A 432 -5.73 16.87 16.52
N GLU A 433 -5.20 18.02 16.94
CA GLU A 433 -5.95 19.04 17.68
C GLU A 433 -6.12 20.32 16.88
N GLU A 434 -5.04 20.80 16.27
CA GLU A 434 -5.05 21.96 15.38
C GLU A 434 -4.89 21.49 13.93
N TYR A 435 -5.61 22.11 13.01
CA TYR A 435 -5.57 21.76 11.59
C TYR A 435 -5.24 22.95 10.70
N ARG A 436 -4.57 22.65 9.60
CA ARG A 436 -4.36 23.61 8.51
C ARG A 436 -4.63 22.94 7.18
N PHE A 437 -5.36 23.67 6.34
CA PHE A 437 -5.65 23.30 4.96
C PHE A 437 -4.88 24.25 4.05
N ALA A 438 -4.33 23.74 2.96
CA ALA A 438 -3.65 24.57 1.98
C ALA A 438 -3.81 24.02 0.57
N VAL A 439 -4.03 24.90 -0.40
CA VAL A 439 -3.91 24.56 -1.83
C VAL A 439 -2.41 24.48 -2.13
N VAL A 440 -1.94 23.29 -2.54
CA VAL A 440 -0.51 23.02 -2.76
C VAL A 440 -0.17 22.59 -4.17
N GLN A 441 -1.15 22.24 -4.99
CA GLN A 441 -1.02 22.17 -6.45
C GLN A 441 -2.24 22.84 -7.03
N ASP A 442 -2.05 23.85 -7.89
CA ASP A 442 -3.11 24.56 -8.60
C ASP A 442 -2.51 25.56 -9.62
N ASP A 443 -1.92 25.03 -10.69
CA ASP A 443 -1.21 25.84 -11.70
C ASP A 443 -2.10 26.90 -12.37
N ARG A 444 -3.43 26.72 -12.34
CA ARG A 444 -4.40 27.56 -13.03
C ARG A 444 -5.34 28.33 -12.11
N ARG A 445 -5.08 28.34 -10.79
CA ARG A 445 -5.91 29.03 -9.78
C ARG A 445 -7.38 28.59 -9.84
N ALA A 446 -7.61 27.30 -10.09
CA ALA A 446 -8.92 26.68 -10.15
C ALA A 446 -9.56 26.52 -8.76
N ALA A 447 -8.78 26.52 -7.68
CA ALA A 447 -9.25 26.26 -6.32
C ALA A 447 -9.43 27.55 -5.49
N GLN A 448 -10.57 27.63 -4.81
CA GLN A 448 -10.80 28.55 -3.71
C GLN A 448 -11.05 27.75 -2.42
N LEU A 449 -10.17 27.91 -1.44
CA LEU A 449 -10.24 27.27 -0.13
C LEU A 449 -10.81 28.23 0.91
N THR A 450 -11.77 27.79 1.71
CA THR A 450 -12.35 28.53 2.84
C THR A 450 -12.41 27.65 4.07
N HIS A 451 -11.83 28.10 5.19
CA HIS A 451 -11.98 27.40 6.47
C HIS A 451 -13.40 27.60 7.03
N LEU A 452 -14.07 26.51 7.39
CA LEU A 452 -15.43 26.56 7.95
C LEU A 452 -15.46 26.30 9.47
N GLY A 453 -14.42 25.68 10.00
CA GLY A 453 -14.29 25.36 11.41
C GLY A 453 -12.85 25.00 11.76
N THR A 454 -12.67 24.32 12.89
CA THR A 454 -11.34 23.89 13.37
C THR A 454 -10.73 22.80 12.50
N ASP A 455 -11.53 21.86 12.02
CA ASP A 455 -11.11 20.64 11.31
C ASP A 455 -11.76 20.50 9.93
N THR A 456 -12.45 21.53 9.46
CA THR A 456 -13.28 21.46 8.26
C THR A 456 -13.00 22.64 7.33
N ALA A 457 -12.84 22.35 6.04
CA ALA A 457 -12.66 23.35 5.00
C ALA A 457 -13.55 23.07 3.78
N ARG A 458 -14.03 24.14 3.16
CA ARG A 458 -14.74 24.12 1.88
C ARG A 458 -13.77 24.42 0.76
N VAL A 459 -13.86 23.63 -0.30
CA VAL A 459 -13.11 23.84 -1.54
C VAL A 459 -14.11 24.05 -2.67
N VAL A 460 -14.02 25.21 -3.32
CA VAL A 460 -14.75 25.48 -4.57
C VAL A 460 -13.76 25.34 -5.71
N LEU A 461 -14.04 24.44 -6.65
CA LEU A 461 -13.21 24.16 -7.83
C LEU A 461 -13.88 24.67 -9.10
N ARG A 462 -13.13 25.41 -9.90
CA ARG A 462 -13.45 25.79 -11.27
C ARG A 462 -12.95 24.72 -12.23
N ARG A 463 -13.80 23.72 -12.51
CA ARG A 463 -13.49 22.59 -13.38
C ARG A 463 -13.09 23.06 -14.78
N ASP A 464 -13.72 24.11 -15.27
CA ASP A 464 -13.45 24.75 -16.56
C ASP A 464 -12.02 25.31 -16.69
N LEU A 465 -11.34 25.56 -15.57
CA LEU A 465 -9.94 25.99 -15.56
C LEU A 465 -8.95 24.83 -15.46
N MET A 466 -9.39 23.61 -15.15
CA MET A 466 -8.53 22.44 -14.98
C MET A 466 -8.21 21.77 -16.32
N THR A 467 -7.07 21.07 -16.40
CA THR A 467 -6.71 20.25 -17.58
C THR A 467 -6.17 18.89 -17.11
N PRO A 468 -6.09 17.87 -17.98
CA PRO A 468 -5.61 16.54 -17.55
C PRO A 468 -4.17 16.49 -17.03
N THR A 469 -3.36 17.50 -17.33
CA THR A 469 -2.00 17.68 -16.79
C THR A 469 -1.94 18.67 -15.62
N ASN A 470 -3.07 19.17 -15.13
CA ASN A 470 -3.20 20.13 -14.02
C ASN A 470 -4.22 19.60 -13.02
N HIS A 471 -3.75 18.86 -12.02
CA HIS A 471 -4.58 18.49 -10.87
C HIS A 471 -4.51 19.58 -9.80
N VAL A 472 -5.52 19.61 -8.93
CA VAL A 472 -5.55 20.44 -7.73
C VAL A 472 -5.33 19.56 -6.51
N ASP A 473 -4.35 19.90 -5.67
CA ASP A 473 -4.10 19.22 -4.40
C ASP A 473 -4.40 20.15 -3.23
N ILE A 474 -5.21 19.64 -2.30
CA ILE A 474 -5.42 20.24 -0.99
C ILE A 474 -4.65 19.42 0.04
N ALA A 475 -3.63 20.03 0.63
CA ALA A 475 -2.90 19.44 1.74
C ALA A 475 -3.62 19.70 3.07
N VAL A 476 -3.71 18.66 3.89
CA VAL A 476 -4.22 18.69 5.25
C VAL A 476 -3.07 18.42 6.20
N TYR A 477 -2.85 19.35 7.13
CA TYR A 477 -1.83 19.25 8.18
C TYR A 477 -2.51 19.25 9.53
N THR A 478 -1.87 18.61 10.50
CA THR A 478 -2.29 18.70 11.90
C THR A 478 -1.10 18.86 12.84
N ARG A 479 -1.36 19.38 14.04
CA ARG A 479 -0.43 19.33 15.16
C ARG A 479 -1.20 19.13 16.47
N GLY A 480 -0.52 18.59 17.46
CA GLY A 480 -0.95 18.67 18.85
C GLY A 480 -0.34 19.90 19.51
N LYS A 481 -0.82 20.24 20.71
CA LYS A 481 -0.24 21.30 21.52
C LYS A 481 1.27 21.10 21.72
N GLY A 482 2.07 22.06 21.25
CA GLY A 482 3.53 22.04 21.40
C GLY A 482 4.28 21.12 20.42
N THR A 483 3.58 20.38 19.55
CA THR A 483 4.22 19.56 18.52
C THR A 483 4.55 20.39 17.28
N ARG A 484 5.43 19.85 16.42
CA ARG A 484 5.57 20.36 15.04
C ARG A 484 4.32 20.03 14.22
N TRP A 485 4.18 20.72 13.08
CA TRP A 485 3.20 20.35 12.05
C TRP A 485 3.56 19.00 11.43
N SER A 486 2.54 18.17 11.20
CA SER A 486 2.67 16.87 10.55
C SER A 486 3.14 16.98 9.11
N ALA A 487 3.56 15.84 8.54
CA ALA A 487 3.51 15.67 7.09
C ALA A 487 2.06 15.84 6.58
N PRO A 488 1.88 16.30 5.33
CA PRO A 488 0.55 16.48 4.76
C PRO A 488 -0.13 15.14 4.46
N SER A 489 -1.44 15.08 4.68
CA SER A 489 -2.35 14.25 3.88
C SER A 489 -2.84 15.04 2.68
N PHE A 490 -3.33 14.36 1.66
CA PHE A 490 -3.78 15.02 0.42
C PHE A 490 -5.22 14.67 0.06
N VAL A 491 -5.93 15.66 -0.46
CA VAL A 491 -7.15 15.47 -1.25
C VAL A 491 -6.88 16.05 -2.64
N SER A 492 -6.82 15.16 -3.63
CA SER A 492 -6.48 15.48 -5.01
C SER A 492 -7.72 15.47 -5.90
N PHE A 493 -7.82 16.45 -6.79
CA PHE A 493 -8.86 16.55 -7.80
C PHE A 493 -8.22 16.68 -9.18
N ALA A 494 -8.61 15.82 -10.11
CA ALA A 494 -8.17 15.86 -11.50
C ALA A 494 -9.36 15.95 -12.46
N VAL A 495 -9.08 16.29 -13.71
CA VAL A 495 -10.02 16.13 -14.82
C VAL A 495 -9.41 15.19 -15.85
N VAL A 496 -10.25 14.56 -16.66
CA VAL A 496 -9.83 13.75 -17.80
C VAL A 496 -10.47 14.29 -19.07
N ASP A 497 -9.74 14.17 -20.18
CA ASP A 497 -10.23 14.54 -21.50
C ASP A 497 -9.59 13.60 -22.52
N ALA A 498 -10.41 12.76 -23.17
CA ALA A 498 -9.97 11.78 -24.15
C ALA A 498 -9.37 12.41 -25.42
N ALA A 499 -9.61 13.69 -25.68
CA ALA A 499 -8.99 14.44 -26.77
C ALA A 499 -7.69 15.14 -26.35
N ALA A 500 -7.45 15.32 -25.05
CA ALA A 500 -6.27 16.02 -24.56
C ALA A 500 -5.03 15.12 -24.57
N PRO A 501 -3.85 15.66 -24.96
CA PRO A 501 -2.60 14.93 -24.84
C PRO A 501 -2.32 14.61 -23.36
N TYR A 502 -1.74 13.44 -23.11
CA TYR A 502 -1.33 12.96 -21.78
C TYR A 502 -2.46 12.72 -20.77
N SER A 503 -3.74 12.74 -21.16
CA SER A 503 -4.81 12.24 -20.29
C SER A 503 -4.53 10.78 -19.93
N ASP A 504 -4.65 10.41 -18.65
CA ASP A 504 -4.33 9.05 -18.23
C ASP A 504 -5.37 8.07 -18.77
N PRO A 505 -4.99 7.11 -19.62
CA PRO A 505 -5.93 6.14 -20.19
C PRO A 505 -6.61 5.27 -19.15
N VAL A 506 -6.00 5.05 -17.99
CA VAL A 506 -6.60 4.24 -16.92
C VAL A 506 -7.73 5.00 -16.21
N LEU A 507 -7.68 6.33 -16.22
CA LEU A 507 -8.72 7.18 -15.63
C LEU A 507 -9.77 7.64 -16.66
N THR A 508 -9.55 7.36 -17.95
CA THR A 508 -10.34 7.84 -19.09
C THR A 508 -10.97 6.64 -19.85
N PRO A 509 -12.21 6.24 -19.53
CA PRO A 509 -12.84 5.03 -20.07
C PRO A 509 -12.90 4.97 -21.61
N GLU A 510 -13.09 6.11 -22.26
CA GLU A 510 -13.17 6.25 -23.71
C GLU A 510 -11.81 5.94 -24.36
N LEU A 511 -10.72 6.41 -23.74
CA LEU A 511 -9.37 6.17 -24.22
C LEU A 511 -8.99 4.69 -24.00
N LEU A 512 -9.34 4.13 -22.84
CA LEU A 512 -9.10 2.72 -22.54
C LEU A 512 -9.77 1.80 -23.56
N SER A 513 -11.05 2.08 -23.88
CA SER A 513 -11.82 1.33 -24.88
C SER A 513 -11.19 1.38 -26.27
N ARG A 514 -10.68 2.55 -26.69
CA ARG A 514 -10.00 2.72 -27.99
C ARG A 514 -8.65 1.98 -28.05
N LEU A 515 -7.89 1.97 -26.96
CA LEU A 515 -6.57 1.33 -26.90
C LEU A 515 -6.63 -0.20 -27.02
N PHE A 516 -7.75 -0.80 -26.61
CA PHE A 516 -7.97 -2.25 -26.67
C PHE A 516 -8.96 -2.69 -27.75
N ALA A 517 -9.48 -1.74 -28.57
CA ALA A 517 -10.29 -2.08 -29.72
C ALA A 517 -9.45 -2.86 -30.75
N LYS A 518 -10.00 -3.97 -31.27
CA LYS A 518 -9.38 -4.68 -32.40
C LYS A 518 -9.23 -3.69 -33.57
N PRO A 519 -8.07 -3.64 -34.24
CA PRO A 519 -7.97 -2.86 -35.47
C PRO A 519 -9.03 -3.34 -36.47
N PRO A 520 -9.62 -2.44 -37.27
CA PRO A 520 -10.54 -2.85 -38.33
C PRO A 520 -9.83 -3.86 -39.24
N ALA A 521 -10.57 -4.90 -39.66
CA ALA A 521 -10.05 -5.85 -40.62
C ALA A 521 -9.53 -5.08 -41.85
N PRO A 522 -8.37 -5.45 -42.43
CA PRO A 522 -7.88 -4.79 -43.62
C PRO A 522 -8.97 -4.82 -44.68
N ALA A 523 -9.28 -3.65 -45.25
CA ALA A 523 -10.25 -3.55 -46.33
C ALA A 523 -9.83 -4.53 -47.44
N GLN A 524 -10.70 -5.47 -47.79
CA GLN A 524 -10.47 -6.33 -48.95
C GLN A 524 -10.40 -5.43 -50.16
N THR A 525 -9.21 -5.25 -50.71
CA THR A 525 -9.02 -4.60 -52.01
C THR A 525 -9.80 -5.44 -53.02
N PRO A 526 -10.76 -4.86 -53.77
CA PRO A 526 -11.46 -5.63 -54.80
C PRO A 526 -10.42 -6.12 -55.80
N ALA A 527 -10.41 -7.42 -56.04
CA ALA A 527 -9.55 -8.05 -57.03
C ALA A 527 -9.76 -7.34 -58.37
N SER A 528 -8.71 -6.71 -58.89
CA SER A 528 -8.70 -6.16 -60.23
C SER A 528 -8.99 -7.31 -61.20
N GLY A 529 -10.19 -7.30 -61.79
CA GLY A 529 -10.56 -8.21 -62.86
C GLY A 529 -9.56 -8.06 -64.00
N LYS A 530 -8.87 -9.16 -64.32
CA LYS A 530 -8.14 -9.30 -65.58
C LYS A 530 -9.18 -9.37 -66.69
N THR A 531 -9.21 -8.35 -67.55
CA THR A 531 -9.71 -8.48 -68.92
C THR A 531 -8.75 -9.39 -69.69
N ALA A 532 -9.29 -10.46 -70.27
CA ALA A 532 -8.59 -11.32 -71.22
C ALA A 532 -8.78 -10.75 -72.63
N GLU A 533 -7.68 -10.65 -73.38
CA GLU A 533 -7.66 -10.91 -74.83
C GLU A 533 -7.71 -12.42 -75.07
#